data_AF-A0A524MGS3-F1
#
_entry.id   AF-A0A524MGS3-F1
#
_cell.length_a   1.000
_cell.length_b   1.000
_cell.length_c   1.000
_cell.angle_alpha   90.00
_cell.angle_beta   90.00
_cell.angle_gamma   90.00
#
_symmetry.space_group_name_H-M   'P 1'
#
loop_
_entity.id
_entity.type
_entity.pdbx_description
1 polymer ?
#
loop_
_entity_poly.entity_id
_entity_poly.type
_entity_poly.pdbx_seq_one_letter_code
_entity_poly.pdbx_strand_id
1 'polypeptide(L)'
;MRRRMRFLRARTHQTPLRMTASDKFSDLVDRIAQLRDPTDGCPWDRAQDHVSLRPYMLEEAYEAIAAIDSGHPDALKDELGDVLLQVVLHAQIASEEGTFSISDVIDGLRNKLTRRHPHVFGDAASDLPTILQRWNEIKRQEHRHAMTLPPLVEARKLVDERVVRNGESLDREGLSPEQEAGLGILFAISESWKAGFEPEIALRKAMDVVRGAPEEIS
;
A
#
# COMPACT_ATOMS: atom_id res chain seq x y z
N MET A 1 7.98 -33.75 19.32
CA MET A 1 6.74 -33.28 20.00
C MET A 1 6.08 -32.24 19.11
N ARG A 2 5.03 -32.64 18.36
CA ARG A 2 4.40 -31.83 17.30
C ARG A 2 3.45 -30.81 17.92
N ARG A 3 3.68 -29.50 17.77
CA ARG A 3 2.66 -28.47 18.01
C ARG A 3 2.13 -27.98 16.66
N ARG A 4 0.96 -28.50 16.27
CA ARG A 4 0.16 -27.95 15.16
C ARG A 4 -0.42 -26.62 15.64
N MET A 5 -0.03 -25.50 15.03
CA MET A 5 -0.80 -24.26 15.14
C MET A 5 -2.14 -24.49 14.42
N ARG A 6 -3.22 -24.51 15.21
CA ARG A 6 -4.59 -24.45 14.70
C ARG A 6 -4.94 -22.98 14.52
N PHE A 7 -4.92 -22.47 13.29
CA PHE A 7 -5.75 -21.34 12.89
C PHE A 7 -6.87 -21.85 11.99
N LEU A 8 -7.92 -22.38 12.62
CA LEU A 8 -9.24 -22.48 12.01
C LEU A 8 -10.18 -21.66 12.89
N ARG A 9 -10.23 -20.34 12.67
CA ARG A 9 -11.45 -19.60 12.98
C ARG A 9 -12.49 -20.03 11.95
N ALA A 10 -13.60 -20.60 12.42
CA ALA A 10 -14.74 -20.90 11.58
C ALA A 10 -15.18 -19.61 10.88
N ARG A 11 -15.13 -19.58 9.55
CA ARG A 11 -15.76 -18.51 8.76
C ARG A 11 -17.26 -18.68 8.93
N THR A 12 -17.87 -17.90 9.81
CA THR A 12 -19.31 -17.68 9.74
C THR A 12 -19.59 -17.07 8.37
N HIS A 13 -20.29 -17.81 7.51
CA HIS A 13 -20.79 -17.31 6.23
C HIS A 13 -21.86 -16.24 6.52
N GLN A 14 -21.43 -15.03 6.90
CA GLN A 14 -22.27 -13.86 6.85
C GLN A 14 -22.46 -13.50 5.37
N THR A 15 -23.69 -13.22 4.98
CA THR A 15 -24.00 -12.66 3.66
C THR A 15 -23.22 -11.36 3.49
N PRO A 16 -22.42 -11.19 2.43
CA PRO A 16 -21.65 -9.97 2.24
C PRO A 16 -22.58 -8.76 2.10
N LEU A 17 -22.21 -7.66 2.75
CA LEU A 17 -22.90 -6.38 2.59
C LEU A 17 -22.85 -5.97 1.10
N ARG A 18 -23.95 -5.41 0.61
CA ARG A 18 -24.01 -4.89 -0.76
C ARG A 18 -23.13 -3.65 -0.85
N MET A 19 -22.15 -3.67 -1.76
CA MET A 19 -21.35 -2.49 -2.06
C MET A 19 -22.19 -1.52 -2.89
N THR A 20 -22.58 -0.39 -2.31
CA THR A 20 -23.26 0.72 -3.02
C THR A 20 -22.55 2.03 -2.68
N ALA A 21 -21.95 2.68 -3.67
CA ALA A 21 -21.12 3.86 -3.42
C ALA A 21 -21.30 5.01 -4.43
N SER A 22 -21.95 4.81 -5.57
CA SER A 22 -21.92 5.78 -6.69
C SER A 22 -22.29 7.21 -6.27
N ASP A 23 -23.47 7.39 -5.66
CA ASP A 23 -23.94 8.73 -5.26
C ASP A 23 -23.11 9.32 -4.10
N LYS A 24 -22.66 8.48 -3.18
CA LYS A 24 -21.83 8.90 -2.03
C LYS A 24 -20.43 9.33 -2.47
N PHE A 25 -19.86 8.64 -3.45
CA PHE A 25 -18.56 8.97 -3.99
C PHE A 25 -18.63 10.27 -4.82
N SER A 26 -19.71 10.47 -5.59
CA SER A 26 -19.95 11.75 -6.26
C SER A 26 -20.03 12.90 -5.25
N ASP A 27 -20.84 12.77 -4.19
CA ASP A 27 -20.95 13.78 -3.13
C ASP A 27 -19.60 14.06 -2.45
N LEU A 28 -18.77 13.02 -2.22
CA LEU A 28 -17.41 13.21 -1.71
C LEU A 28 -16.56 14.06 -2.67
N VAL A 29 -16.53 13.74 -3.96
CA VAL A 29 -15.78 14.50 -4.96
C VAL A 29 -16.25 15.97 -4.99
N ASP A 30 -17.57 16.20 -4.97
CA ASP A 30 -18.15 17.54 -4.94
C ASP A 30 -17.75 18.33 -3.68
N ARG A 31 -17.71 17.67 -2.51
CA ARG A 31 -17.24 18.30 -1.27
C ARG A 31 -15.78 18.70 -1.33
N ILE A 32 -14.92 17.87 -1.89
CA ILE A 32 -13.49 18.19 -2.05
C ILE A 32 -13.30 19.35 -3.04
N ALA A 33 -14.06 19.36 -4.14
CA ALA A 33 -14.08 20.49 -5.06
C ALA A 33 -14.54 21.78 -4.37
N GLN A 34 -15.57 21.71 -3.52
CA GLN A 34 -16.06 22.86 -2.75
C GLN A 34 -15.02 23.37 -1.75
N LEU A 35 -14.32 22.48 -1.02
CA LEU A 35 -13.25 22.87 -0.10
C LEU A 35 -12.11 23.59 -0.84
N ARG A 36 -11.90 23.29 -2.11
CA ARG A 36 -10.85 23.89 -2.94
C ARG A 36 -11.34 24.99 -3.88
N ASP A 37 -12.60 25.40 -3.80
CA ASP A 37 -13.15 26.46 -4.64
C ASP A 37 -12.31 27.75 -4.53
N PRO A 38 -11.91 28.41 -5.65
CA PRO A 38 -11.03 29.57 -5.61
C PRO A 38 -11.58 30.77 -4.83
N THR A 39 -12.89 30.88 -4.67
CA THR A 39 -13.59 32.03 -4.09
C THR A 39 -14.03 31.76 -2.66
N ASP A 40 -14.75 30.65 -2.46
CA ASP A 40 -15.43 30.32 -1.20
C ASP A 40 -14.84 29.09 -0.49
N GLY A 41 -13.77 28.51 -1.04
CA GLY A 41 -13.10 27.34 -0.48
C GLY A 41 -12.29 27.62 0.79
N CYS A 42 -11.93 26.54 1.48
CA CYS A 42 -11.07 26.58 2.65
C CYS A 42 -9.65 27.06 2.26
N PRO A 43 -9.12 28.13 2.88
CA PRO A 43 -7.77 28.62 2.57
C PRO A 43 -6.67 27.59 2.80
N TRP A 44 -6.85 26.68 3.77
CA TRP A 44 -5.87 25.64 4.07
C TRP A 44 -5.87 24.57 2.97
N ASP A 45 -7.03 24.07 2.56
CA ASP A 45 -7.15 23.07 1.50
C ASP A 45 -6.60 23.62 0.18
N ARG A 46 -6.96 24.84 -0.19
CA ARG A 46 -6.46 25.50 -1.41
C ARG A 46 -4.95 25.69 -1.45
N ALA A 47 -4.32 25.87 -0.29
CA ALA A 47 -2.87 26.06 -0.20
C ALA A 47 -2.09 24.76 -0.40
N GLN A 48 -2.76 23.59 -0.42
CA GLN A 48 -2.11 22.30 -0.60
C GLN A 48 -1.77 22.02 -2.06
N ASP A 49 -0.61 21.38 -2.26
CA ASP A 49 -0.15 20.81 -3.53
C ASP A 49 0.27 19.33 -3.34
N HIS A 50 0.71 18.67 -4.41
CA HIS A 50 1.14 17.27 -4.33
C HIS A 50 2.29 17.02 -3.34
N VAL A 51 3.18 18.00 -3.14
CA VAL A 51 4.36 17.87 -2.29
C VAL A 51 4.01 18.10 -0.83
N SER A 52 3.17 19.10 -0.53
CA SER A 52 2.70 19.40 0.83
C SER A 52 1.82 18.29 1.39
N LEU A 53 1.10 17.55 0.53
CA LEU A 53 0.24 16.43 0.94
C LEU A 53 0.98 15.11 1.16
N ARG A 54 2.19 14.96 0.61
CA ARG A 54 2.99 13.73 0.70
C ARG A 54 3.16 13.15 2.13
N PRO A 55 3.49 13.94 3.18
CA PRO A 55 3.60 13.38 4.53
C PRO A 55 2.27 12.80 5.04
N TYR A 56 1.15 13.45 4.78
CA TYR A 56 -0.16 12.97 5.22
C TYR A 56 -0.55 11.67 4.51
N MET A 57 -0.32 11.55 3.19
CA MET A 57 -0.52 10.28 2.47
C MET A 57 0.25 9.11 3.10
N LEU A 58 1.44 9.37 3.64
CA LEU A 58 2.23 8.35 4.32
C LEU A 58 1.64 8.04 5.71
N GLU A 59 1.28 9.08 6.46
CA GLU A 59 0.63 8.99 7.78
C GLU A 59 -0.66 8.16 7.71
N GLU A 60 -1.62 8.52 6.85
CA GLU A 60 -2.89 7.79 6.70
C GLU A 60 -2.68 6.32 6.34
N ALA A 61 -1.65 6.03 5.53
CA ALA A 61 -1.31 4.65 5.18
C ALA A 61 -0.80 3.86 6.39
N TYR A 62 -0.04 4.47 7.29
CA TYR A 62 0.40 3.83 8.54
C TYR A 62 -0.70 3.74 9.58
N GLU A 63 -1.59 4.73 9.67
CA GLU A 63 -2.75 4.68 10.56
C GLU A 63 -3.71 3.57 10.13
N ALA A 64 -3.99 3.44 8.82
CA ALA A 64 -4.74 2.31 8.28
C ALA A 64 -4.09 0.96 8.61
N ILE A 65 -2.75 0.86 8.55
CA ILE A 65 -2.02 -0.33 8.98
C ILE A 65 -2.20 -0.59 10.49
N ALA A 66 -2.08 0.44 11.33
CA ALA A 66 -2.30 0.32 12.76
C ALA A 66 -3.74 -0.12 13.09
N ALA A 67 -4.71 0.38 12.34
CA ALA A 67 -6.11 -0.01 12.46
C ALA A 67 -6.33 -1.48 12.08
N ILE A 68 -5.67 -1.98 11.03
CA ILE A 68 -5.65 -3.41 10.67
C ILE A 68 -5.09 -4.24 11.83
N ASP A 69 -3.93 -3.85 12.37
CA ASP A 69 -3.24 -4.57 13.43
C ASP A 69 -4.05 -4.63 14.73
N SER A 70 -4.75 -3.54 15.07
CA SER A 70 -5.60 -3.47 16.28
C SER A 70 -6.88 -4.32 16.17
N GLY A 71 -7.29 -4.69 14.95
CA GLY A 71 -8.51 -5.45 14.72
C GLY A 71 -9.81 -4.70 15.01
N HIS A 72 -9.76 -3.36 15.16
CA HIS A 72 -10.92 -2.50 15.37
C HIS A 72 -11.55 -2.08 14.04
N PRO A 73 -12.73 -2.61 13.67
CA PRO A 73 -13.30 -2.37 12.34
C PRO A 73 -13.73 -0.92 12.10
N ASP A 74 -14.10 -0.20 13.16
CA ASP A 74 -14.48 1.22 13.04
C ASP A 74 -13.27 2.11 12.78
N ALA A 75 -12.17 1.91 13.52
CA ALA A 75 -10.90 2.58 13.23
C ALA A 75 -10.48 2.30 11.78
N LEU A 76 -10.51 1.02 11.35
CA LEU A 76 -10.13 0.68 9.98
C LEU A 76 -11.00 1.38 8.92
N LYS A 77 -12.30 1.51 9.19
CA LYS A 77 -13.22 2.20 8.29
C LYS A 77 -12.90 3.69 8.19
N ASP A 78 -12.53 4.31 9.30
CA ASP A 78 -12.20 5.74 9.36
C ASP A 78 -10.87 5.99 8.62
N GLU A 79 -9.81 5.23 8.93
CA GLU A 79 -8.50 5.38 8.28
C GLU A 79 -8.53 5.08 6.77
N LEU A 80 -9.34 4.10 6.33
CA LEU A 80 -9.56 3.86 4.90
C LEU A 80 -10.28 5.04 4.22
N GLY A 81 -11.09 5.78 4.97
CA GLY A 81 -11.68 7.04 4.55
C GLY A 81 -10.62 8.11 4.32
N ASP A 82 -9.64 8.22 5.21
CA ASP A 82 -8.57 9.22 5.11
C ASP A 82 -7.58 8.89 3.98
N VAL A 83 -7.25 7.60 3.77
CA VAL A 83 -6.53 7.18 2.56
C VAL A 83 -7.31 7.54 1.29
N LEU A 84 -8.64 7.37 1.28
CA LEU A 84 -9.48 7.74 0.14
C LEU A 84 -9.52 9.27 -0.05
N LEU A 85 -9.58 10.05 1.03
CA LEU A 85 -9.50 11.51 1.01
C LEU A 85 -8.23 11.98 0.28
N GLN A 86 -7.07 11.40 0.62
CA GLN A 86 -5.80 11.73 -0.04
C GLN A 86 -5.83 11.45 -1.55
N VAL A 87 -6.46 10.33 -1.98
CA VAL A 87 -6.63 10.02 -3.41
C VAL A 87 -7.48 11.07 -4.12
N VAL A 88 -8.61 11.47 -3.52
CA VAL A 88 -9.53 12.45 -4.12
C VAL A 88 -8.90 13.85 -4.13
N LEU A 89 -8.20 14.27 -3.07
CA LEU A 89 -7.49 15.55 -3.01
C LEU A 89 -6.43 15.67 -4.10
N HIS A 90 -5.59 14.65 -4.30
CA HIS A 90 -4.60 14.67 -5.37
C HIS A 90 -5.25 14.68 -6.77
N ALA A 91 -6.36 13.97 -6.95
CA ALA A 91 -7.10 14.01 -8.21
C ALA A 91 -7.75 15.37 -8.47
N GLN A 92 -8.22 16.05 -7.43
CA GLN A 92 -8.77 17.40 -7.51
C GLN A 92 -7.68 18.43 -7.89
N ILE A 93 -6.50 18.38 -7.23
CA ILE A 93 -5.34 19.22 -7.58
C ILE A 93 -4.92 18.99 -9.03
N ALA A 94 -4.78 17.73 -9.44
CA ALA A 94 -4.41 17.38 -10.81
C ALA A 94 -5.42 17.89 -11.84
N SER A 95 -6.72 17.87 -11.49
CA SER A 95 -7.78 18.40 -12.34
C SER A 95 -7.72 19.92 -12.46
N GLU A 96 -7.42 20.63 -11.37
CA GLU A 96 -7.18 22.09 -11.37
C GLU A 96 -5.97 22.47 -12.24
N GLU A 97 -4.95 21.61 -12.27
CA GLU A 97 -3.76 21.76 -13.12
C GLU A 97 -3.99 21.28 -14.57
N GLY A 98 -5.14 20.69 -14.88
CA GLY A 98 -5.48 20.18 -16.21
C GLY A 98 -4.68 18.94 -16.64
N THR A 99 -4.18 18.15 -15.69
CA THR A 99 -3.33 16.98 -15.97
C THR A 99 -4.10 15.66 -15.99
N PHE A 100 -4.86 15.35 -14.95
CA PHE A 100 -5.76 14.20 -14.87
C PHE A 100 -6.87 14.42 -13.84
N SER A 101 -7.93 13.62 -13.91
CA SER A 101 -9.07 13.66 -13.00
C SER A 101 -9.23 12.36 -12.21
N ILE A 102 -10.17 12.35 -11.26
CA ILE A 102 -10.53 11.13 -10.52
C ILE A 102 -11.05 10.02 -11.45
N SER A 103 -11.72 10.39 -12.55
CA SER A 103 -12.19 9.45 -13.58
C SER A 103 -11.01 8.73 -14.23
N ASP A 104 -9.93 9.44 -14.54
CA ASP A 104 -8.73 8.85 -15.15
C ASP A 104 -8.02 7.89 -14.19
N VAL A 105 -7.98 8.22 -12.89
CA VAL A 105 -7.47 7.33 -11.84
C VAL A 105 -8.26 6.03 -11.77
N ILE A 106 -9.60 6.14 -11.75
CA ILE A 106 -10.51 4.98 -11.71
C ILE A 106 -10.39 4.14 -12.96
N ASP A 107 -10.36 4.75 -14.15
CA ASP A 107 -10.22 4.05 -15.43
C ASP A 107 -8.85 3.34 -15.52
N GLY A 108 -7.78 4.00 -15.08
CA GLY A 108 -6.46 3.40 -14.97
C GLY A 108 -6.44 2.17 -14.05
N LEU A 109 -7.12 2.25 -12.91
CA LEU A 109 -7.28 1.11 -11.99
C LEU A 109 -8.14 -0.01 -12.60
N ARG A 110 -9.31 0.32 -13.19
CA ARG A 110 -10.23 -0.64 -13.81
C ARG A 110 -9.50 -1.43 -14.91
N ASN A 111 -8.85 -0.73 -15.83
CA ASN A 111 -8.12 -1.34 -16.94
C ASN A 111 -6.98 -2.23 -16.42
N LYS A 112 -6.27 -1.79 -15.37
CA LYS A 112 -5.20 -2.57 -14.72
C LYS A 112 -5.74 -3.84 -14.06
N LEU A 113 -6.88 -3.77 -13.36
CA LEU A 113 -7.50 -4.93 -12.71
C LEU A 113 -7.98 -5.95 -13.75
N THR A 114 -8.66 -5.51 -14.81
CA THR A 114 -9.08 -6.39 -15.91
C THR A 114 -7.89 -7.09 -16.55
N ARG A 115 -6.84 -6.33 -16.88
CA ARG A 115 -5.63 -6.87 -17.52
C ARG A 115 -4.87 -7.87 -16.64
N ARG A 116 -4.81 -7.63 -15.31
CA ARG A 116 -4.11 -8.51 -14.37
C ARG A 116 -4.91 -9.75 -13.96
N HIS A 117 -6.21 -9.79 -14.24
CA HIS A 117 -7.08 -10.92 -13.90
C HIS A 117 -7.85 -11.46 -15.13
N PRO A 118 -7.14 -11.91 -16.19
CA PRO A 118 -7.81 -12.47 -17.36
C PRO A 118 -8.57 -13.76 -17.05
N HIS A 119 -8.27 -14.42 -15.92
CA HIS A 119 -8.99 -15.60 -15.43
C HIS A 119 -10.33 -15.26 -14.75
N VAL A 120 -10.57 -13.99 -14.43
CA VAL A 120 -11.85 -13.50 -13.89
C VAL A 120 -12.66 -12.79 -14.97
N PHE A 121 -12.00 -11.94 -15.78
CA PHE A 121 -12.65 -11.05 -16.74
C PHE A 121 -12.49 -11.47 -18.21
N GLY A 122 -11.89 -12.62 -18.45
CA GLY A 122 -11.67 -13.18 -19.79
C GLY A 122 -11.70 -14.71 -19.73
N ASP A 123 -11.01 -15.35 -20.68
CA ASP A 123 -10.97 -16.81 -20.80
C ASP A 123 -9.54 -17.34 -20.58
N ALA A 124 -9.15 -17.44 -19.31
CA ALA A 124 -7.81 -17.91 -18.92
C ALA A 124 -7.88 -18.85 -17.71
N ALA A 125 -6.95 -19.81 -17.64
CA ALA A 125 -6.87 -20.78 -16.53
C ALA A 125 -6.78 -20.10 -15.15
N SER A 126 -7.48 -20.68 -14.17
CA SER A 126 -7.71 -20.12 -12.83
C SER A 126 -6.98 -20.86 -11.70
N ASP A 127 -6.05 -21.77 -12.01
CA ASP A 127 -5.24 -22.41 -10.98
C ASP A 127 -4.18 -21.44 -10.41
N LEU A 128 -3.98 -21.50 -9.09
CA LEU A 128 -3.14 -20.55 -8.37
C LEU A 128 -1.69 -20.47 -8.87
N PRO A 129 -0.98 -21.58 -9.19
CA PRO A 129 0.37 -21.51 -9.74
C PRO A 129 0.42 -20.72 -11.07
N THR A 130 -0.49 -21.01 -11.99
CA THR A 130 -0.57 -20.32 -13.29
C THR A 130 -0.95 -18.84 -13.14
N ILE A 131 -1.85 -18.52 -12.20
CA ILE A 131 -2.19 -17.12 -11.87
C ILE A 131 -0.95 -16.37 -11.39
N LEU A 132 -0.17 -16.93 -10.47
CA LEU A 132 1.04 -16.29 -9.92
C LEU A 132 2.10 -16.07 -11.00
N GLN A 133 2.32 -17.05 -11.87
CA GLN A 133 3.27 -16.93 -12.98
C GLN A 133 2.86 -15.80 -13.95
N ARG A 134 1.58 -15.77 -14.36
CA ARG A 134 1.05 -14.72 -15.26
C ARG A 134 1.06 -13.35 -14.61
N TRP A 135 0.73 -13.26 -13.32
CA TRP A 135 0.77 -12.00 -12.57
C TRP A 135 2.16 -11.37 -12.60
N ASN A 136 3.20 -12.19 -12.40
CA ASN A 136 4.58 -11.73 -12.47
C ASN A 136 4.98 -11.31 -13.89
N GLU A 137 4.54 -12.04 -14.92
CA GLU A 137 4.75 -11.67 -16.33
C GLU A 137 4.13 -10.31 -16.67
N ILE A 138 2.84 -10.15 -16.36
CA ILE A 138 2.09 -8.92 -16.61
C ILE A 138 2.74 -7.74 -15.87
N LYS A 139 3.20 -7.93 -14.63
CA LYS A 139 3.92 -6.89 -13.88
C LYS A 139 5.27 -6.52 -14.47
N ARG A 140 5.99 -7.44 -15.12
CA ARG A 140 7.26 -7.16 -15.80
C ARG A 140 7.06 -6.34 -17.08
N GLN A 141 5.95 -6.57 -17.78
CA GLN A 141 5.58 -5.84 -19.00
C GLN A 141 5.01 -4.44 -18.73
N GLU A 142 4.51 -4.18 -17.52
CA GLU A 142 4.09 -2.85 -17.10
C GLU A 142 5.33 -1.97 -16.86
N HIS A 143 5.68 -1.15 -17.86
CA HIS A 143 6.68 -0.09 -17.70
C HIS A 143 6.28 0.82 -16.54
N ARG A 144 7.05 0.77 -15.45
CA ARG A 144 7.03 1.81 -14.43
C ARG A 144 8.01 2.88 -14.88
N HIS A 145 7.61 4.15 -14.86
CA HIS A 145 8.60 5.21 -14.72
C HIS A 145 9.45 4.84 -13.51
N ALA A 146 10.77 4.84 -13.66
CA ALA A 146 11.68 4.60 -12.56
C ALA A 146 11.53 5.78 -11.58
N MET A 147 10.57 5.66 -10.67
CA MET A 147 10.37 6.60 -9.58
C MET A 147 11.35 6.23 -8.48
N THR A 148 12.12 7.20 -8.00
CA THR A 148 12.90 7.04 -6.77
C THR A 148 11.92 6.82 -5.63
N LEU A 149 11.88 5.59 -5.11
CA LEU A 149 11.06 5.26 -3.95
C LEU A 149 11.83 5.69 -2.69
N PRO A 150 11.15 5.92 -1.56
CA PRO A 150 11.84 5.98 -0.28
C PRO A 150 12.74 4.75 -0.12
N PRO A 151 13.99 4.89 0.35
CA PRO A 151 15.00 3.82 0.30
C PRO A 151 14.53 2.51 0.92
N LEU A 152 13.70 2.55 1.97
CA LEU A 152 13.19 1.33 2.59
C LEU A 152 12.14 0.61 1.73
N VAL A 153 11.27 1.35 1.06
CA VAL A 153 10.27 0.80 0.12
C VAL A 153 10.96 0.27 -1.13
N GLU A 154 12.01 0.96 -1.58
CA GLU A 154 12.86 0.50 -2.68
C GLU A 154 13.60 -0.79 -2.32
N ALA A 155 14.28 -0.79 -1.17
CA ALA A 155 14.96 -1.95 -0.60
C ALA A 155 14.03 -3.14 -0.44
N ARG A 156 12.81 -2.92 0.08
CA ARG A 156 11.76 -3.95 0.18
C ARG A 156 11.42 -4.55 -1.18
N LYS A 157 11.20 -3.73 -2.21
CA LYS A 157 10.88 -4.23 -3.56
C LYS A 157 12.05 -4.98 -4.19
N LEU A 158 13.26 -4.44 -4.04
CA LEU A 158 14.48 -5.05 -4.56
C LEU A 158 14.73 -6.43 -3.94
N VAL A 159 14.57 -6.54 -2.62
CA VAL A 159 14.75 -7.80 -1.88
C VAL A 159 13.66 -8.82 -2.21
N ASP A 160 12.40 -8.42 -2.29
CA ASP A 160 11.31 -9.30 -2.72
C ASP A 160 11.58 -9.87 -4.13
N GLU A 161 11.97 -9.00 -5.07
CA GLU A 161 12.23 -9.41 -6.45
C GLU A 161 13.47 -10.30 -6.59
N ARG A 162 14.63 -9.85 -6.10
CA ARG A 162 15.91 -10.54 -6.36
C ARG A 162 16.18 -11.68 -5.40
N VAL A 163 15.96 -11.47 -4.11
CA VAL A 163 16.35 -12.45 -3.08
C VAL A 163 15.23 -13.46 -2.83
N VAL A 164 14.01 -12.99 -2.56
CA VAL A 164 12.91 -13.86 -2.14
C VAL A 164 12.36 -14.67 -3.31
N ARG A 165 12.12 -14.02 -4.46
CA ARG A 165 11.53 -14.67 -5.63
C ARG A 165 12.56 -15.34 -6.54
N ASN A 166 13.70 -14.67 -6.79
CA ASN A 166 14.72 -15.18 -7.71
C ASN A 166 15.86 -15.93 -7.01
N GLY A 167 15.90 -15.95 -5.67
CA GLY A 167 16.89 -16.72 -4.90
C GLY A 167 18.31 -16.17 -4.95
N GLU A 168 18.50 -14.89 -5.31
CA GLU A 168 19.83 -14.27 -5.37
C GLU A 168 20.42 -14.07 -3.96
N SER A 169 21.74 -14.24 -3.84
CA SER A 169 22.48 -14.00 -2.60
C SER A 169 22.81 -12.51 -2.43
N LEU A 170 22.80 -12.04 -1.19
CA LEU A 170 23.35 -10.73 -0.81
C LEU A 170 24.82 -10.91 -0.44
N ASP A 171 25.69 -10.99 -1.46
CA ASP A 171 27.12 -11.20 -1.26
C ASP A 171 27.81 -9.95 -0.68
N ARG A 172 28.81 -10.17 0.19
CA ARG A 172 29.51 -9.13 0.95
C ARG A 172 30.93 -8.85 0.45
N GLU A 173 31.41 -9.58 -0.55
CA GLU A 173 32.80 -9.46 -1.00
C GLU A 173 33.07 -8.13 -1.71
N GLY A 174 34.17 -7.46 -1.32
CA GLY A 174 34.66 -6.25 -2.00
C GLY A 174 33.87 -4.96 -1.75
N LEU A 175 32.99 -4.94 -0.74
CA LEU A 175 32.18 -3.78 -0.39
C LEU A 175 32.95 -2.78 0.51
N SER A 176 32.63 -1.49 0.38
CA SER A 176 33.06 -0.47 1.34
C SER A 176 32.32 -0.64 2.68
N PRO A 177 32.82 -0.09 3.80
CA PRO A 177 32.13 -0.15 5.09
C PRO A 177 30.70 0.42 5.05
N GLU A 178 30.46 1.47 4.25
CA GLU A 178 29.12 2.05 4.08
C GLU A 178 28.20 1.11 3.27
N GLN A 179 28.73 0.44 2.26
CA GLN A 179 28.01 -0.56 1.48
C GLN A 179 27.69 -1.81 2.33
N GLU A 180 28.60 -2.24 3.19
CA GLU A 180 28.36 -3.35 4.13
C GLU A 180 27.24 -3.02 5.12
N ALA A 181 27.20 -1.79 5.65
CA ALA A 181 26.13 -1.32 6.52
C ALA A 181 24.78 -1.31 5.79
N GLY A 182 24.74 -0.77 4.56
CA GLY A 182 23.54 -0.80 3.71
C GLY A 182 23.07 -2.23 3.40
N LEU A 183 24.00 -3.15 3.11
CA LEU A 183 23.66 -4.56 2.88
C LEU A 183 23.14 -5.25 4.15
N GLY A 184 23.62 -4.84 5.33
CA GLY A 184 23.06 -5.27 6.62
C GLY A 184 21.59 -4.92 6.78
N ILE A 185 21.19 -3.71 6.36
CA ILE A 185 19.79 -3.28 6.36
C ILE A 185 18.97 -4.12 5.37
N LEU A 186 19.47 -4.33 4.15
CA LEU A 186 18.81 -5.17 3.13
C LEU A 186 18.61 -6.62 3.60
N PHE A 187 19.60 -7.18 4.30
CA PHE A 187 19.51 -8.51 4.89
C PHE A 187 18.42 -8.57 5.96
N ALA A 188 18.35 -7.59 6.88
CA ALA A 188 17.32 -7.55 7.92
C ALA A 188 15.90 -7.42 7.33
N ILE A 189 15.74 -6.64 6.25
CA ILE A 189 14.50 -6.55 5.46
C ILE A 189 14.14 -7.92 4.87
N SER A 190 15.11 -8.63 4.29
CA SER A 190 14.91 -9.97 3.71
C SER A 190 14.46 -11.00 4.73
N GLU A 191 15.15 -11.06 5.88
CA GLU A 191 14.83 -12.03 6.93
C GLU A 191 13.47 -11.75 7.57
N SER A 192 13.13 -10.48 7.80
CA SER A 192 11.80 -10.08 8.28
C SER A 192 10.70 -10.58 7.34
N TRP A 193 10.92 -10.45 6.03
CA TRP A 193 9.96 -10.90 5.03
C TRP A 193 9.86 -12.43 4.93
N LYS A 194 10.99 -13.16 4.96
CA LYS A 194 10.99 -14.64 4.99
C LYS A 194 10.25 -15.17 6.23
N ALA A 195 10.30 -14.43 7.34
CA ALA A 195 9.55 -14.72 8.55
C ALA A 195 8.07 -14.30 8.49
N GLY A 196 7.63 -13.62 7.43
CA GLY A 196 6.24 -13.21 7.21
C GLY A 196 5.87 -11.85 7.81
N PHE A 197 6.84 -11.02 8.18
CA PHE A 197 6.62 -9.69 8.75
C PHE A 197 6.89 -8.58 7.74
N GLU A 198 6.08 -7.52 7.77
CA GLU A 198 6.36 -6.30 7.01
C GLU A 198 7.51 -5.53 7.71
N PRO A 199 8.66 -5.31 7.04
CA PRO A 199 9.88 -4.81 7.69
C PRO A 199 9.75 -3.42 8.35
N GLU A 200 8.96 -2.53 7.77
CA GLU A 200 8.75 -1.19 8.31
C GLU A 200 7.86 -1.24 9.56
N ILE A 201 6.80 -2.05 9.53
CA ILE A 201 5.97 -2.30 10.73
C ILE A 201 6.80 -2.94 11.83
N ALA A 202 7.64 -3.92 11.49
CA ALA A 202 8.53 -4.60 12.44
C ALA A 202 9.54 -3.61 13.05
N LEU A 203 10.13 -2.73 12.22
CA LEU A 203 11.05 -1.70 12.68
C LEU A 203 10.35 -0.70 13.60
N ARG A 204 9.16 -0.21 13.25
CA ARG A 204 8.35 0.67 14.10
C ARG A 204 8.11 0.05 15.48
N LYS A 205 7.61 -1.20 15.54
CA LYS A 205 7.37 -1.92 16.80
C LYS A 205 8.66 -2.09 17.61
N ALA A 206 9.78 -2.39 16.97
CA ALA A 206 11.08 -2.48 17.64
C ALA A 206 11.55 -1.12 18.20
N MET A 207 11.31 -0.01 17.47
CA MET A 207 11.62 1.33 17.95
C MET A 207 10.81 1.70 19.19
N ASP A 208 9.55 1.28 19.29
CA ASP A 208 8.72 1.52 20.46
C ASP A 208 9.25 0.80 21.71
N VAL A 209 9.76 -0.43 21.54
CA VAL A 209 10.49 -1.15 22.61
C VAL A 209 11.73 -0.38 23.05
N VAL A 210 12.54 0.13 22.11
CA VAL A 210 13.76 0.90 22.41
C VAL A 210 13.45 2.23 23.10
N ARG A 211 12.34 2.87 22.73
CA ARG A 211 11.83 4.10 23.37
C ARG A 211 11.27 3.85 24.77
N GLY A 212 11.05 2.59 25.16
CA GLY A 212 10.44 2.23 26.44
C GLY A 212 8.94 2.50 26.49
N ALA A 213 8.25 2.50 25.34
CA ALA A 213 6.80 2.55 25.32
C ALA A 213 6.24 1.27 25.96
N PRO A 214 5.22 1.36 26.84
CA PRO A 214 4.63 0.17 27.46
C PRO A 214 4.06 -0.74 26.37
N GLU A 215 4.31 -2.05 26.49
CA GLU A 215 3.66 -3.06 25.65
C GLU A 215 2.15 -2.86 25.73
N GLU A 216 1.52 -2.39 24.64
CA GLU A 216 0.09 -2.61 24.50
C GLU A 216 -0.12 -4.11 24.40
N ILE A 217 -0.68 -4.67 25.46
CA ILE A 217 -1.04 -6.08 25.55
C ILE A 217 -2.14 -6.34 24.52
N SER A 218 -1.78 -6.88 23.34
CA SER A 218 -2.59 -7.80 22.54
C SER A 218 -1.75 -8.59 21.54
#